data_AF-A0A3N1CZ91-F1
#
_entry.id   AF-A0A3N1CZ91-F1
#
_cell.length_a   1.000
_cell.length_b   1.000
_cell.length_c   1.000
_cell.angle_alpha   90.00
_cell.angle_beta   90.00
_cell.angle_gamma   90.00
#
_symmetry.space_group_name_H-M   'P 1'
#
loop_
_entity.id
_entity.type
_entity.pdbx_description
1 polymer ?
#
loop_
_entity_poly.entity_id
_entity_poly.type
_entity_poly.pdbx_seq_one_letter_code
_entity_poly.pdbx_strand_id
1 'polypeptide(L)'
;MTDDRPTLGVGMVGYAFMGRVHAQAWRSVGAFFDLPVRASMTVLAGRSRRVERAAADLGWAHAVTDWRDLVARDDVHIVDICAPGDAHAEIALAALAAGKHVLCEKPLANTVAEAEEMAEAAQQAEAHGVLSMVGFNYRRVPAVAYARRLVASGRLGSIRHVRATYLQDWIVDPAHPLVWRLDRARAGSGALGDIGAHIIDLAQFVTGEAVTGVSALTETFVKERPLADGPGSGPVTVDDAAVFLARMSGGALATFEATRFAAGRKNALRLEINGSLGSLAFDFERLNELEFHDHTLPPEEAGFRRILATEPGHPYAAAWWPPGHGLGYEHTFTHEIRDFLDCVAAGKPPSPSFADGLQVQRVLAAVEASAAASSVWTPIPT
;
A
#
# COMPACT_ATOMS: atom_id res chain seq x y z
N MET A 1 -1.55 1.03 38.09
CA MET A 1 -0.23 0.69 37.50
C MET A 1 0.22 1.90 36.72
N THR A 2 1.41 2.43 36.99
CA THR A 2 2.03 3.41 36.09
C THR A 2 2.34 2.70 34.78
N ASP A 3 1.96 3.31 33.67
CA ASP A 3 2.29 2.81 32.34
C ASP A 3 3.74 3.20 32.04
N ASP A 4 4.66 2.25 32.22
CA ASP A 4 6.11 2.48 32.10
C ASP A 4 6.63 2.27 30.66
N ARG A 5 5.74 2.14 29.67
CA ARG A 5 6.13 1.92 28.27
C ARG A 5 6.85 3.15 27.69
N PRO A 6 7.92 2.94 26.89
CA PRO A 6 8.56 4.04 26.17
C PRO A 6 7.57 4.71 25.22
N THR A 7 7.59 6.04 25.19
CA THR A 7 6.73 6.84 24.31
C THR A 7 7.50 7.24 23.05
N LEU A 8 6.95 6.89 21.88
CA LEU A 8 7.44 7.29 20.57
C LEU A 8 6.57 8.43 20.04
N GLY A 9 7.16 9.62 19.93
CA GLY A 9 6.51 10.74 19.26
C GLY A 9 6.48 10.56 17.74
N VAL A 10 5.32 10.81 17.15
CA VAL A 10 5.04 10.71 15.72
C VAL A 10 4.91 12.11 15.14
N GLY A 11 5.59 12.34 14.03
CA GLY A 11 5.38 13.48 13.16
C GLY A 11 4.76 13.02 11.84
N MET A 12 3.64 13.59 11.42
CA MET A 12 3.02 13.27 10.13
C MET A 12 3.13 14.42 9.14
N VAL A 13 3.53 14.13 7.90
CA VAL A 13 3.60 15.10 6.80
C VAL A 13 2.47 14.83 5.81
N GLY A 14 1.54 15.78 5.67
CA GLY A 14 0.39 15.66 4.77
C GLY A 14 -0.89 15.24 5.51
N TYR A 15 -1.88 16.16 5.56
CA TYR A 15 -3.09 16.00 6.37
C TYR A 15 -4.39 15.90 5.56
N ALA A 16 -4.28 15.72 4.24
CA ALA A 16 -5.41 15.67 3.32
C ALA A 16 -6.20 14.35 3.50
N PHE A 17 -6.52 13.64 2.42
CA PHE A 17 -7.29 12.39 2.53
C PHE A 17 -6.55 11.33 3.38
N MET A 18 -5.31 10.97 3.02
CA MET A 18 -4.54 9.94 3.73
C MET A 18 -4.22 10.32 5.17
N GLY A 19 -3.86 11.58 5.42
CA GLY A 19 -3.57 12.04 6.78
C GLY A 19 -4.74 11.89 7.76
N ARG A 20 -6.01 11.92 7.29
CA ARG A 20 -7.17 11.61 8.15
C ARG A 20 -7.20 10.14 8.55
N VAL A 21 -6.87 9.24 7.62
CA VAL A 21 -6.89 7.79 7.83
C VAL A 21 -5.70 7.35 8.71
N HIS A 22 -4.54 7.95 8.53
CA HIS A 22 -3.38 7.71 9.41
C HIS A 22 -3.63 8.28 10.81
N ALA A 23 -4.18 9.48 10.93
CA ALA A 23 -4.51 10.06 12.23
C ALA A 23 -5.53 9.21 13.03
N GLN A 24 -6.52 8.58 12.38
CA GLN A 24 -7.40 7.66 13.11
C GLN A 24 -6.65 6.40 13.56
N ALA A 25 -5.74 5.88 12.75
CA ALA A 25 -5.00 4.66 13.05
C ALA A 25 -4.02 4.88 14.21
N TRP A 26 -3.25 5.97 14.20
CA TRP A 26 -2.37 6.38 15.31
C TRP A 26 -3.13 6.56 16.63
N ARG A 27 -4.33 7.13 16.59
CA ARG A 27 -5.19 7.29 17.76
C ARG A 27 -5.74 5.96 18.28
N SER A 28 -6.11 5.05 17.37
CA SER A 28 -6.83 3.83 17.72
C SER A 28 -5.92 2.68 18.12
N VAL A 29 -4.69 2.61 17.59
CA VAL A 29 -3.83 1.42 17.70
C VAL A 29 -3.59 0.97 19.14
N GLY A 30 -3.28 1.90 20.06
CA GLY A 30 -3.05 1.58 21.46
C GLY A 30 -4.30 1.27 22.28
N ALA A 31 -5.50 1.47 21.71
CA ALA A 31 -6.77 1.12 22.34
C ALA A 31 -7.20 -0.33 22.05
N PHE A 32 -6.77 -0.88 20.91
CA PHE A 32 -7.16 -2.23 20.46
C PHE A 32 -6.02 -3.24 20.57
N PHE A 33 -4.76 -2.80 20.50
CA PHE A 33 -3.61 -3.69 20.58
C PHE A 33 -2.79 -3.43 21.84
N ASP A 34 -2.34 -4.51 22.48
CA ASP A 34 -1.34 -4.44 23.54
C ASP A 34 0.04 -4.23 22.90
N LEU A 35 0.47 -2.98 22.88
CA LEU A 35 1.71 -2.55 22.23
C LEU A 35 2.85 -2.41 23.24
N PRO A 36 4.10 -2.78 22.85
CA PRO A 36 5.29 -2.62 23.69
C PRO A 36 5.72 -1.14 23.87
N VAL A 37 5.20 -0.25 23.03
CA VAL A 37 5.49 1.19 23.00
C VAL A 37 4.19 1.99 22.99
N ARG A 38 4.23 3.22 23.48
CA ARG A 38 3.12 4.17 23.33
C ARG A 38 3.41 5.13 22.17
N ALA A 39 2.53 5.19 21.17
CA ALA A 39 2.61 6.24 20.16
C ALA A 39 2.00 7.55 20.67
N SER A 40 2.66 8.67 20.42
CA SER A 40 2.17 10.02 20.70
C SER A 40 2.03 10.80 19.39
N MET A 41 0.82 11.29 19.07
CA MET A 41 0.57 12.14 17.91
C MET A 41 1.13 13.56 18.15
N THR A 42 2.45 13.72 17.97
CA THR A 42 3.21 14.89 18.42
C THR A 42 3.02 16.11 17.50
N VAL A 43 3.24 15.97 16.20
CA VAL A 43 3.24 17.13 15.30
C VAL A 43 2.73 16.81 13.90
N LEU A 44 1.97 17.74 13.34
CA LEU A 44 1.46 17.68 11.97
C LEU A 44 2.13 18.73 11.10
N ALA A 45 2.68 18.34 9.96
CA ALA A 45 3.26 19.25 8.97
C ALA A 45 2.34 19.45 7.76
N GLY A 46 2.26 20.70 7.30
CA GLY A 46 1.55 21.04 6.08
C GLY A 46 1.79 22.48 5.63
N ARG A 47 1.95 22.68 4.30
CA ARG A 47 2.45 23.92 3.68
C ARG A 47 1.67 25.21 3.95
N SER A 48 0.50 25.15 4.55
CA SER A 48 -0.33 26.32 4.83
C SER A 48 -0.79 26.33 6.28
N ARG A 49 -1.07 27.51 6.83
CA ARG A 49 -1.61 27.66 8.20
C ARG A 49 -2.91 26.88 8.48
N ARG A 50 -3.58 26.37 7.43
CA ARG A 50 -4.70 25.41 7.60
C ARG A 50 -4.30 24.15 8.38
N VAL A 51 -2.99 23.84 8.45
CA VAL A 51 -2.44 22.74 9.25
C VAL A 51 -2.75 22.89 10.74
N GLU A 52 -2.83 24.11 11.29
CA GLU A 52 -3.17 24.33 12.70
C GLU A 52 -4.58 23.82 13.03
N ARG A 53 -5.54 24.14 12.16
CA ARG A 53 -6.91 23.62 12.27
C ARG A 53 -6.95 22.11 12.06
N ALA A 54 -6.23 21.60 11.05
CA ALA A 54 -6.17 20.16 10.81
C ALA A 54 -5.56 19.39 11.98
N ALA A 55 -4.55 19.94 12.65
CA ALA A 55 -3.94 19.35 13.84
C ALA A 55 -4.95 19.26 14.97
N ALA A 56 -5.69 20.34 15.24
CA ALA A 56 -6.75 20.35 16.24
C ALA A 56 -7.87 19.33 15.92
N ASP A 57 -8.36 19.32 14.68
CA ASP A 57 -9.44 18.43 14.24
C ASP A 57 -9.02 16.94 14.25
N LEU A 58 -7.75 16.65 13.99
CA LEU A 58 -7.22 15.30 13.88
C LEU A 58 -6.51 14.79 15.14
N GLY A 59 -6.35 15.64 16.16
CA GLY A 59 -5.79 15.26 17.47
C GLY A 59 -4.26 15.27 17.55
N TRP A 60 -3.58 16.13 16.79
CA TRP A 60 -2.13 16.34 16.87
C TRP A 60 -1.81 17.47 17.86
N ALA A 61 -0.78 17.28 18.69
CA ALA A 61 -0.42 18.26 19.73
C ALA A 61 0.14 19.57 19.16
N HIS A 62 0.88 19.49 18.06
CA HIS A 62 1.51 20.63 17.40
C HIS A 62 1.26 20.63 15.90
N ALA A 63 1.44 21.80 15.28
CA ALA A 63 1.38 21.97 13.85
C ALA A 63 2.56 22.83 13.37
N VAL A 64 3.15 22.49 12.23
CA VAL A 64 4.22 23.27 11.58
C VAL A 64 3.93 23.43 10.09
N THR A 65 4.43 24.52 9.51
CA THR A 65 4.24 24.80 8.08
C THR A 65 5.34 24.29 7.18
N ASP A 66 6.53 23.99 7.73
CA ASP A 66 7.62 23.30 7.06
C ASP A 66 7.82 21.92 7.68
N TRP A 67 7.93 20.89 6.85
CA TRP A 67 8.18 19.53 7.32
C TRP A 67 9.60 19.37 7.87
N ARG A 68 10.55 20.24 7.48
CA ARG A 68 11.91 20.23 8.02
C ARG A 68 11.94 20.57 9.51
N ASP A 69 11.06 21.48 9.94
CA ASP A 69 10.87 21.80 11.36
C ASP A 69 10.36 20.60 12.16
N LEU A 70 9.57 19.72 11.53
CA LEU A 70 9.09 18.47 12.15
C LEU A 70 10.23 17.46 12.29
N VAL A 71 11.03 17.27 11.23
CA VAL A 71 12.16 16.30 11.23
C VAL A 71 13.23 16.69 12.23
N ALA A 72 13.47 17.99 12.43
CA ALA A 72 14.48 18.52 13.36
C ALA A 72 14.11 18.38 14.85
N ARG A 73 12.91 17.92 15.20
CA ARG A 73 12.47 17.84 16.60
C ARG A 73 13.04 16.62 17.32
N ASP A 74 13.49 16.83 18.56
CA ASP A 74 13.96 15.75 19.44
C ASP A 74 12.82 14.87 19.98
N ASP A 75 11.59 15.40 20.04
CA ASP A 75 10.42 14.66 20.50
C ASP A 75 9.67 13.90 19.38
N VAL A 76 10.22 13.91 18.17
CA VAL A 76 9.75 13.10 17.03
C VAL A 76 10.72 11.94 16.83
N HIS A 77 10.18 10.73 16.80
CA HIS A 77 10.92 9.47 16.62
C HIS A 77 10.51 8.76 15.33
N ILE A 78 9.26 8.94 14.91
CA ILE A 78 8.67 8.37 13.69
C ILE A 78 8.21 9.52 12.80
N VAL A 79 8.57 9.46 11.51
CA VAL A 79 8.03 10.32 10.46
C VAL A 79 7.08 9.51 9.58
N ASP A 80 5.81 9.88 9.58
CA ASP A 80 4.75 9.31 8.76
C ASP A 80 4.48 10.22 7.55
N ILE A 81 4.82 9.75 6.36
CA ILE A 81 4.79 10.52 5.11
C ILE A 81 3.53 10.16 4.34
N CYS A 82 2.52 11.03 4.43
CA CYS A 82 1.26 10.98 3.69
C CYS A 82 1.18 12.08 2.61
N ALA A 83 2.33 12.60 2.19
CA ALA A 83 2.45 13.59 1.12
C ALA A 83 2.18 12.93 -0.26
N PRO A 84 2.04 13.70 -1.35
CA PRO A 84 2.03 13.10 -2.69
C PRO A 84 3.43 12.54 -3.05
N GLY A 85 3.46 11.61 -4.02
CA GLY A 85 4.65 10.82 -4.36
C GLY A 85 5.89 11.62 -4.76
N ASP A 86 5.71 12.83 -5.31
CA ASP A 86 6.79 13.75 -5.67
C ASP A 86 7.60 14.28 -4.46
N ALA A 87 7.06 14.16 -3.25
CA ALA A 87 7.71 14.60 -2.02
C ALA A 87 8.30 13.46 -1.17
N HIS A 88 8.03 12.20 -1.51
CA HIS A 88 8.41 11.05 -0.67
C HIS A 88 9.93 10.96 -0.45
N ALA A 89 10.71 10.99 -1.54
CA ALA A 89 12.16 10.82 -1.48
C ALA A 89 12.84 11.89 -0.63
N GLU A 90 12.55 13.17 -0.88
CA GLU A 90 13.16 14.27 -0.13
C GLU A 90 12.90 14.16 1.38
N ILE A 91 11.65 13.88 1.77
CA ILE A 91 11.26 13.80 3.17
C ILE A 91 11.84 12.55 3.83
N ALA A 92 11.76 11.40 3.17
CA ALA A 92 12.23 10.13 3.71
C ALA A 92 13.74 10.13 3.91
N LEU A 93 14.51 10.60 2.91
CA LEU A 93 15.97 10.71 3.00
C LEU A 93 16.40 11.61 4.17
N ALA A 94 15.74 12.77 4.32
CA ALA A 94 16.01 13.68 5.43
C ALA A 94 15.65 13.08 6.79
N ALA A 95 14.52 12.38 6.90
CA ALA A 95 14.08 11.72 8.13
C ALA A 95 15.03 10.59 8.54
N LEU A 96 15.43 9.73 7.59
CA LEU A 96 16.39 8.65 7.83
C LEU A 96 17.75 9.19 8.25
N ALA A 97 18.25 10.23 7.57
CA ALA A 97 19.50 10.90 7.93
C ALA A 97 19.46 11.54 9.33
N ALA A 98 18.28 12.00 9.77
CA ALA A 98 18.04 12.52 11.11
C ALA A 98 17.80 11.43 12.17
N GLY A 99 17.95 10.15 11.80
CA GLY A 99 17.79 9.01 12.71
C GLY A 99 16.33 8.73 13.09
N LYS A 100 15.35 9.12 12.28
CA LYS A 100 13.93 8.91 12.53
C LYS A 100 13.43 7.68 11.78
N HIS A 101 12.63 6.84 12.43
CA HIS A 101 11.94 5.76 11.73
C HIS A 101 10.95 6.35 10.72
N VAL A 102 10.75 5.68 9.58
CA VAL A 102 9.91 6.21 8.50
C VAL A 102 8.78 5.24 8.14
N LEU A 103 7.54 5.73 8.13
CA LEU A 103 6.41 5.12 7.45
C LEU A 103 6.09 5.98 6.23
N CYS A 104 6.18 5.43 5.02
CA CYS A 104 5.98 6.19 3.79
C CYS A 104 4.81 5.63 2.98
N GLU A 105 3.90 6.48 2.53
CA GLU A 105 2.85 6.09 1.58
C GLU A 105 3.42 5.52 0.28
N LYS A 106 2.57 4.81 -0.45
CA LYS A 106 2.90 4.24 -1.76
C LYS A 106 2.54 5.21 -2.92
N PRO A 107 3.00 4.92 -4.16
CA PRO A 107 4.21 4.15 -4.46
C PRO A 107 5.42 4.78 -3.75
N LEU A 108 6.51 4.01 -3.58
CA LEU A 108 7.65 4.46 -2.77
C LEU A 108 8.19 5.81 -3.27
N ALA A 109 8.29 5.96 -4.59
CA ALA A 109 8.67 7.20 -5.27
C ALA A 109 8.00 7.30 -6.65
N ASN A 110 8.26 8.39 -7.38
CA ASN A 110 7.78 8.54 -8.76
C ASN A 110 8.71 7.85 -9.76
N THR A 111 10.00 7.68 -9.44
CA THR A 111 10.99 7.06 -10.32
C THR A 111 11.73 5.90 -9.65
N VAL A 112 12.31 5.01 -10.45
CA VAL A 112 13.18 3.93 -9.94
C VAL A 112 14.42 4.52 -9.27
N ALA A 113 15.04 5.55 -9.84
CA ALA A 113 16.24 6.17 -9.28
C ALA A 113 15.99 6.73 -7.86
N GLU A 114 14.89 7.46 -7.66
CA GLU A 114 14.50 7.93 -6.32
C GLU A 114 14.24 6.76 -5.36
N ALA A 115 13.56 5.70 -5.82
CA ALA A 115 13.30 4.52 -5.01
C ALA A 115 14.60 3.76 -4.64
N GLU A 116 15.61 3.76 -5.52
CA GLU A 116 16.94 3.19 -5.26
C GLU A 116 17.66 4.01 -4.19
N GLU A 117 17.69 5.33 -4.30
CA GLU A 117 18.27 6.21 -3.28
C GLU A 117 17.58 6.02 -1.92
N MET A 118 16.25 5.93 -1.90
CA MET A 118 15.48 5.68 -0.68
C MET A 118 15.80 4.32 -0.06
N ALA A 119 15.86 3.25 -0.88
CA ALA A 119 16.17 1.91 -0.40
C ALA A 119 17.59 1.79 0.16
N GLU A 120 18.57 2.41 -0.51
CA GLU A 120 19.95 2.47 -0.02
C GLU A 120 20.06 3.23 1.30
N ALA A 121 19.42 4.39 1.41
CA ALA A 121 19.41 5.16 2.66
C ALA A 121 18.73 4.40 3.80
N ALA A 122 17.63 3.70 3.51
CA ALA A 122 16.94 2.85 4.47
C ALA A 122 17.84 1.72 4.97
N GLN A 123 18.56 1.05 4.07
CA GLN A 123 19.50 -0.01 4.43
C GLN A 123 20.64 0.51 5.33
N GLN A 124 21.16 1.70 5.05
CA GLN A 124 22.20 2.35 5.87
C GLN A 124 21.66 2.76 7.25
N ALA A 125 20.42 3.25 7.30
CA ALA A 125 19.75 3.64 8.53
C ALA A 125 19.42 2.42 9.43
N GLU A 126 19.04 1.29 8.82
CA GLU A 126 18.76 0.02 9.50
C GLU A 126 19.98 -0.48 10.29
N ALA A 127 21.19 -0.31 9.75
CA ALA A 127 22.43 -0.65 10.46
C ALA A 127 22.62 0.13 11.78
N HIS A 128 21.91 1.26 11.94
CA HIS A 128 21.90 2.09 13.14
C HIS A 128 20.59 1.95 13.95
N GLY A 129 19.76 0.95 13.63
CA GLY A 129 18.50 0.68 14.31
C GLY A 129 17.32 1.55 13.86
N VAL A 130 17.47 2.33 12.79
CA VAL A 130 16.43 3.19 12.23
C VAL A 130 15.70 2.42 11.14
N LEU A 131 14.37 2.31 11.25
CA LEU A 131 13.57 1.38 10.45
C LEU A 131 12.61 2.12 9.53
N SER A 132 12.36 1.54 8.36
CA SER A 132 11.49 2.12 7.33
C SER A 132 10.49 1.11 6.78
N MET A 133 9.24 1.52 6.58
CA MET A 133 8.19 0.71 5.96
C MET A 133 7.45 1.51 4.87
N VAL A 134 7.07 0.85 3.78
CA VAL A 134 6.17 1.41 2.77
C VAL A 134 4.72 0.97 3.02
N GLY A 135 3.78 1.90 2.83
CA GLY A 135 2.37 1.80 3.23
C GLY A 135 1.49 0.97 2.29
N PHE A 136 1.85 -0.28 2.02
CA PHE A 136 0.95 -1.21 1.31
C PHE A 136 -0.05 -1.85 2.29
N ASN A 137 -0.97 -1.02 2.79
CA ASN A 137 -1.93 -1.34 3.83
C ASN A 137 -2.82 -2.57 3.50
N TYR A 138 -3.12 -2.85 2.23
CA TYR A 138 -3.96 -4.00 1.86
C TYR A 138 -3.35 -5.37 2.23
N ARG A 139 -2.03 -5.46 2.44
CA ARG A 139 -1.40 -6.65 3.04
C ARG A 139 -1.98 -6.99 4.43
N ARG A 140 -2.52 -5.99 5.13
CA ARG A 140 -3.06 -6.07 6.50
C ARG A 140 -4.56 -6.33 6.57
N VAL A 141 -5.23 -6.56 5.44
CA VAL A 141 -6.59 -7.12 5.48
C VAL A 141 -6.50 -8.54 6.07
N PRO A 142 -7.27 -8.90 7.12
CA PRO A 142 -7.18 -10.23 7.73
C PRO A 142 -7.31 -11.40 6.76
N ALA A 143 -8.22 -11.30 5.79
CA ALA A 143 -8.39 -12.28 4.73
C ALA A 143 -7.12 -12.43 3.87
N VAL A 144 -6.45 -11.33 3.53
CA VAL A 144 -5.20 -11.31 2.74
C VAL A 144 -4.03 -11.88 3.55
N ALA A 145 -3.86 -11.44 4.80
CA ALA A 145 -2.82 -11.97 5.67
C ALA A 145 -3.02 -13.48 5.93
N TYR A 146 -4.28 -13.93 6.01
CA TYR A 146 -4.61 -15.35 6.12
C TYR A 146 -4.34 -16.11 4.82
N ALA A 147 -4.61 -15.52 3.65
CA ALA A 147 -4.23 -16.08 2.35
C ALA A 147 -2.72 -16.32 2.27
N ARG A 148 -1.89 -15.35 2.71
CA ARG A 148 -0.43 -15.54 2.82
C ARG A 148 -0.08 -16.70 3.76
N ARG A 149 -0.74 -16.85 4.92
CA ARG A 149 -0.51 -18.01 5.81
C ARG A 149 -0.80 -19.34 5.12
N LEU A 150 -1.90 -19.45 4.36
CA LEU A 150 -2.24 -20.66 3.63
C LEU A 150 -1.21 -21.02 2.55
N VAL A 151 -0.76 -20.02 1.77
CA VAL A 151 0.30 -20.22 0.78
C VAL A 151 1.60 -20.64 1.45
N ALA A 152 2.03 -19.90 2.48
CA ALA A 152 3.29 -20.16 3.19
C ALA A 152 3.29 -21.52 3.91
N SER A 153 2.14 -22.02 4.35
CA SER A 153 2.00 -23.36 4.93
C SER A 153 1.89 -24.48 3.87
N GLY A 154 2.09 -24.17 2.58
CA GLY A 154 2.08 -25.14 1.49
C GLY A 154 0.69 -25.62 1.06
N ARG A 155 -0.40 -24.98 1.52
CA ARG A 155 -1.77 -25.45 1.22
C ARG A 155 -2.16 -25.34 -0.25
N LEU A 156 -1.45 -24.51 -1.03
CA LEU A 156 -1.64 -24.40 -2.47
C LEU A 156 -0.63 -25.27 -3.26
N GLY A 157 0.42 -25.80 -2.62
CA GLY A 157 1.55 -26.45 -3.31
C GLY A 157 2.24 -25.48 -4.29
N SER A 158 2.67 -25.96 -5.46
CA SER A 158 3.28 -25.09 -6.48
C SER A 158 2.25 -24.15 -7.10
N ILE A 159 2.56 -22.86 -7.15
CA ILE A 159 1.67 -21.86 -7.76
C ILE A 159 1.77 -21.96 -9.29
N ARG A 160 0.62 -21.94 -9.97
CA ARG A 160 0.52 -22.07 -11.44
C ARG A 160 0.02 -20.79 -12.08
N HIS A 161 -1.03 -20.21 -11.49
CA HIS A 161 -1.65 -18.98 -11.96
C HIS A 161 -1.81 -17.96 -10.84
N VAL A 162 -1.57 -16.70 -11.18
CA VAL A 162 -1.89 -15.53 -10.37
C VAL A 162 -2.71 -14.57 -11.22
N ARG A 163 -3.84 -14.11 -10.71
CA ARG A 163 -4.68 -13.12 -11.39
C ARG A 163 -4.97 -12.03 -10.38
N ALA A 164 -4.60 -10.79 -10.67
CA ALA A 164 -4.88 -9.68 -9.78
C ALA A 164 -5.46 -8.51 -10.56
N THR A 165 -6.57 -7.95 -10.08
CA THR A 165 -7.17 -6.78 -10.70
C THR A 165 -7.46 -5.71 -9.68
N TYR A 166 -7.36 -4.44 -10.08
CA TYR A 166 -7.84 -3.32 -9.29
C TYR A 166 -8.75 -2.48 -10.17
N LEU A 167 -10.05 -2.57 -9.88
CA LEU A 167 -11.10 -1.99 -10.69
C LEU A 167 -11.80 -0.86 -9.91
N GLN A 168 -11.79 0.33 -10.49
CA GLN A 168 -12.50 1.52 -9.99
C GLN A 168 -13.24 2.23 -11.13
N ASP A 169 -14.16 3.14 -10.78
CA ASP A 169 -14.97 3.89 -11.76
C ASP A 169 -15.04 5.42 -11.52
N TRP A 170 -14.21 5.96 -10.63
CA TRP A 170 -14.38 7.33 -10.12
C TRP A 170 -14.14 8.45 -11.16
N ILE A 171 -13.51 8.16 -12.30
CA ILE A 171 -13.32 9.10 -13.43
C ILE A 171 -13.94 8.64 -14.75
N VAL A 172 -14.86 7.67 -14.73
CA VAL A 172 -15.53 7.21 -15.96
C VAL A 172 -16.23 8.37 -16.69
N ASP A 173 -16.80 9.32 -15.94
CA ASP A 173 -17.40 10.52 -16.49
C ASP A 173 -16.31 11.43 -17.11
N PRO A 174 -16.35 11.72 -18.42
CA PRO A 174 -15.40 12.66 -19.05
C PRO A 174 -15.49 14.08 -18.49
N ALA A 175 -16.61 14.46 -17.87
CA ALA A 175 -16.79 15.76 -17.24
C ALA A 175 -16.10 15.86 -15.86
N HIS A 176 -15.61 14.76 -15.29
CA HIS A 176 -14.83 14.81 -14.06
C HIS A 176 -13.58 15.70 -14.27
N PRO A 177 -13.31 16.68 -13.39
CA PRO A 177 -12.25 17.66 -13.60
C PRO A 177 -10.85 17.03 -13.58
N LEU A 178 -9.93 17.72 -14.23
CA LEU A 178 -8.50 17.41 -14.21
C LEU A 178 -7.96 17.64 -12.79
N VAL A 179 -7.49 16.57 -12.16
CA VAL A 179 -6.90 16.57 -10.81
C VAL A 179 -5.45 16.13 -10.87
N TRP A 180 -4.68 16.34 -9.81
CA TRP A 180 -3.24 16.02 -9.77
C TRP A 180 -2.91 14.55 -10.10
N ARG A 181 -3.83 13.60 -9.83
CA ARG A 181 -3.69 12.18 -10.18
C ARG A 181 -3.74 11.89 -11.69
N LEU A 182 -4.02 12.89 -12.50
CA LEU A 182 -4.11 12.86 -13.96
C LEU A 182 -2.95 13.62 -14.62
N ASP A 183 -2.02 14.13 -13.80
CA ASP A 183 -0.83 14.88 -14.18
C ASP A 183 0.42 14.05 -13.86
N ARG A 184 1.13 13.63 -14.92
CA ARG A 184 2.36 12.81 -14.84
C ARG A 184 3.44 13.49 -14.02
N ALA A 185 3.57 14.82 -14.07
CA ALA A 185 4.63 15.54 -13.35
C ALA A 185 4.49 15.42 -11.84
N ARG A 186 3.27 15.16 -11.34
CA ARG A 186 2.97 15.06 -9.90
C ARG A 186 2.77 13.62 -9.45
N ALA A 187 2.06 12.82 -10.25
CA ALA A 187 1.69 11.45 -9.90
C ALA A 187 2.65 10.37 -10.42
N GLY A 188 3.56 10.71 -11.34
CA GLY A 188 4.42 9.76 -12.05
C GLY A 188 3.67 8.96 -13.12
N SER A 189 2.61 8.25 -12.73
CA SER A 189 1.70 7.52 -13.63
C SER A 189 0.26 7.59 -13.12
N GLY A 190 -0.66 6.92 -13.82
CA GLY A 190 -2.10 6.99 -13.57
C GLY A 190 -2.60 5.79 -12.80
N ALA A 191 -3.41 4.94 -13.44
CA ALA A 191 -3.91 3.72 -12.82
C ALA A 191 -2.77 2.78 -12.41
N LEU A 192 -1.70 2.69 -13.20
CA LEU A 192 -0.54 1.83 -12.96
C LEU A 192 0.12 2.11 -11.60
N GLY A 193 0.58 3.33 -11.33
CA GLY A 193 1.25 3.66 -10.07
C GLY A 193 0.29 3.77 -8.88
N ASP A 194 -0.92 4.25 -9.11
CA ASP A 194 -1.90 4.44 -8.02
C ASP A 194 -2.48 3.11 -7.54
N ILE A 195 -3.06 2.32 -8.44
CA ILE A 195 -3.78 1.09 -8.06
C ILE A 195 -3.11 -0.19 -8.58
N GLY A 196 -2.33 -0.12 -9.67
CA GLY A 196 -1.50 -1.23 -10.14
C GLY A 196 -0.41 -1.63 -9.14
N ALA A 197 0.22 -0.65 -8.47
CA ALA A 197 1.21 -0.89 -7.43
C ALA A 197 0.67 -1.80 -6.31
N HIS A 198 -0.59 -1.61 -5.89
CA HIS A 198 -1.21 -2.45 -4.86
C HIS A 198 -1.38 -3.90 -5.28
N ILE A 199 -1.81 -4.17 -6.52
CA ILE A 199 -2.01 -5.56 -6.98
C ILE A 199 -0.70 -6.28 -7.26
N ILE A 200 0.34 -5.57 -7.70
CA ILE A 200 1.71 -6.09 -7.82
C ILE A 200 2.21 -6.49 -6.43
N ASP A 201 2.16 -5.55 -5.48
CA ASP A 201 2.55 -5.76 -4.09
C ASP A 201 1.80 -6.96 -3.48
N LEU A 202 0.47 -6.98 -3.61
CA LEU A 202 -0.38 -8.02 -3.04
C LEU A 202 -0.10 -9.40 -3.61
N ALA A 203 0.09 -9.51 -4.92
CA ALA A 203 0.42 -10.78 -5.56
C ALA A 203 1.74 -11.34 -5.03
N GLN A 204 2.76 -10.50 -4.92
CA GLN A 204 4.07 -10.90 -4.42
C GLN A 204 4.04 -11.19 -2.92
N PHE A 205 3.28 -10.40 -2.17
CA PHE A 205 3.06 -10.63 -0.75
C PHE A 205 2.34 -11.93 -0.48
N VAL A 206 1.28 -12.29 -1.21
CA VAL A 206 0.53 -13.52 -0.91
C VAL A 206 1.28 -14.76 -1.40
N THR A 207 1.90 -14.71 -2.59
CA THR A 207 2.65 -15.83 -3.15
C THR A 207 4.01 -16.05 -2.47
N GLY A 208 4.66 -14.98 -2.02
CA GLY A 208 6.08 -15.01 -1.64
C GLY A 208 7.03 -15.08 -2.84
N GLU A 209 6.53 -14.82 -4.05
CA GLU A 209 7.30 -14.80 -5.29
C GLU A 209 7.42 -13.35 -5.81
N ALA A 210 8.48 -13.06 -6.56
CA ALA A 210 8.66 -11.76 -7.21
C ALA A 210 8.23 -11.85 -8.69
N VAL A 211 7.73 -10.75 -9.26
CA VAL A 211 7.56 -10.61 -10.71
C VAL A 211 8.94 -10.48 -11.35
N THR A 212 9.23 -11.29 -12.37
CA THR A 212 10.55 -11.35 -13.03
C THR A 212 10.55 -10.80 -14.46
N GLY A 213 9.38 -10.60 -15.06
CA GLY A 213 9.25 -9.96 -16.37
C GLY A 213 7.78 -9.80 -16.77
N VAL A 214 7.53 -8.86 -17.69
CA VAL A 214 6.19 -8.43 -18.09
C VAL A 214 6.06 -8.20 -19.59
N SER A 215 4.83 -8.27 -20.10
CA SER A 215 4.41 -7.76 -21.41
C SER A 215 3.10 -6.98 -21.22
N ALA A 216 3.07 -5.70 -21.63
CA ALA A 216 2.06 -4.76 -21.17
C ALA A 216 1.42 -3.89 -22.25
N LEU A 217 0.23 -3.39 -21.95
CA LEU A 217 -0.44 -2.27 -22.62
C LEU A 217 -0.94 -1.28 -21.57
N THR A 218 -0.90 0.00 -21.91
CA THR A 218 -1.51 1.10 -21.15
C THR A 218 -2.39 1.92 -22.07
N GLU A 219 -3.47 2.50 -21.54
CA GLU A 219 -4.40 3.30 -22.34
C GLU A 219 -4.89 4.53 -21.56
N THR A 220 -5.13 5.63 -22.27
CA THR A 220 -5.81 6.84 -21.79
C THR A 220 -7.07 7.02 -22.62
N PHE A 221 -8.22 6.61 -22.07
CA PHE A 221 -9.50 6.65 -22.78
C PHE A 221 -10.02 8.08 -22.92
N VAL A 222 -9.90 8.90 -21.88
CA VAL A 222 -10.32 10.31 -21.88
C VAL A 222 -9.08 11.20 -21.83
N LYS A 223 -8.70 11.72 -23.00
CA LYS A 223 -7.42 12.44 -23.20
C LYS A 223 -7.45 13.91 -22.77
N GLU A 224 -8.65 14.47 -22.60
CA GLU A 224 -8.84 15.84 -22.13
C GLU A 224 -9.97 15.91 -21.12
N ARG A 225 -9.80 16.75 -20.09
CA ARG A 225 -10.80 16.95 -19.04
C ARG A 225 -10.95 18.42 -18.67
N PRO A 226 -12.12 18.85 -18.14
CA PRO A 226 -12.31 20.21 -17.67
C PRO A 226 -11.26 20.60 -16.62
N LEU A 227 -10.74 21.83 -16.67
CA LEU A 227 -9.84 22.34 -15.64
C LEU A 227 -10.62 22.52 -14.31
N ALA A 228 -9.99 22.18 -13.19
CA ALA A 228 -10.64 22.32 -11.87
C ALA A 228 -10.93 23.77 -11.48
N ASP A 229 -10.05 24.70 -11.88
CA ASP A 229 -10.04 26.10 -11.41
C ASP A 229 -10.42 27.13 -12.49
N GLY A 230 -11.21 26.77 -13.51
CA GLY A 230 -11.65 27.73 -14.51
C GLY A 230 -12.26 27.13 -15.77
N PRO A 231 -12.63 27.98 -16.74
CA PRO A 231 -13.13 27.52 -18.04
C PRO A 231 -12.01 26.84 -18.85
N GLY A 232 -12.37 25.82 -19.62
CA GLY A 232 -11.46 25.12 -20.54
C GLY A 232 -11.20 23.66 -20.18
N SER A 233 -10.45 22.98 -21.03
CA SER A 233 -9.95 21.61 -20.82
C SER A 233 -8.43 21.59 -20.80
N GLY A 234 -7.86 20.58 -20.14
CA GLY A 234 -6.43 20.29 -20.16
C GLY A 234 -6.18 18.81 -20.49
N PRO A 235 -4.97 18.48 -20.97
CA PRO A 235 -4.62 17.11 -21.34
C PRO A 235 -4.47 16.23 -20.09
N VAL A 236 -4.94 14.99 -20.20
CA VAL A 236 -4.59 13.89 -19.29
C VAL A 236 -3.27 13.29 -19.78
N THR A 237 -2.27 13.23 -18.90
CA THR A 237 -0.89 12.85 -19.28
C THR A 237 -0.45 11.49 -18.71
N VAL A 238 -1.41 10.74 -18.18
CA VAL A 238 -1.22 9.45 -17.53
C VAL A 238 -2.19 8.41 -18.08
N ASP A 239 -1.95 7.15 -17.76
CA ASP A 239 -2.81 6.02 -18.10
C ASP A 239 -4.10 5.99 -17.26
N ASP A 240 -5.22 5.73 -17.91
CA ASP A 240 -6.50 5.40 -17.28
C ASP A 240 -6.60 3.90 -16.92
N ALA A 241 -5.86 3.07 -17.66
CA ALA A 241 -5.76 1.64 -17.45
C ALA A 241 -4.39 1.07 -17.86
N ALA A 242 -3.98 0.01 -17.17
CA ALA A 242 -2.83 -0.82 -17.49
C ALA A 242 -3.22 -2.31 -17.41
N VAL A 243 -2.87 -3.09 -18.44
CA VAL A 243 -3.05 -4.55 -18.49
C VAL A 243 -1.74 -5.21 -18.85
N PHE A 244 -1.36 -6.26 -18.14
CA PHE A 244 -0.10 -6.94 -18.42
C PHE A 244 -0.09 -8.42 -18.04
N LEU A 245 0.63 -9.19 -18.84
CA LEU A 245 1.06 -10.54 -18.54
C LEU A 245 2.38 -10.48 -17.79
N ALA A 246 2.62 -11.44 -16.90
CA ALA A 246 3.82 -11.48 -16.09
C ALA A 246 4.28 -12.92 -15.81
N ARG A 247 5.55 -13.05 -15.44
CA ARG A 247 6.15 -14.27 -14.89
C ARG A 247 6.51 -14.04 -13.44
N MET A 248 6.13 -14.96 -12.56
CA MET A 248 6.57 -14.97 -11.17
C MET A 248 7.87 -15.79 -11.01
N SER A 249 8.65 -15.53 -9.96
CA SER A 249 9.95 -16.17 -9.73
C SER A 249 9.87 -17.68 -9.49
N GLY A 250 8.73 -18.19 -9.00
CA GLY A 250 8.45 -19.63 -8.91
C GLY A 250 7.96 -20.26 -10.21
N GLY A 251 7.87 -19.50 -11.30
CA GLY A 251 7.48 -19.95 -12.63
C GLY A 251 6.00 -19.76 -12.96
N ALA A 252 5.17 -19.29 -12.03
CA ALA A 252 3.74 -19.07 -12.27
C ALA A 252 3.47 -18.05 -13.39
N LEU A 253 2.41 -18.28 -14.17
CA LEU A 253 1.88 -17.31 -15.13
C LEU A 253 0.97 -16.32 -14.39
N ALA A 254 1.22 -15.03 -14.58
CA ALA A 254 0.44 -14.00 -13.91
C ALA A 254 -0.23 -13.04 -14.91
N THR A 255 -1.43 -12.57 -14.55
CA THR A 255 -2.19 -11.56 -15.29
C THR A 255 -2.63 -10.44 -14.36
N PHE A 256 -2.41 -9.20 -14.78
CA PHE A 256 -2.74 -8.02 -14.00
C PHE A 256 -3.58 -7.03 -14.81
N GLU A 257 -4.54 -6.39 -14.16
CA GLU A 257 -5.35 -5.31 -14.73
C GLU A 257 -5.62 -4.24 -13.66
N ALA A 258 -5.23 -3.00 -13.93
CA ALA A 258 -5.55 -1.84 -13.12
C ALA A 258 -6.31 -0.84 -13.99
N THR A 259 -7.50 -0.42 -13.58
CA THR A 259 -8.30 0.54 -14.37
C THR A 259 -9.17 1.43 -13.49
N ARG A 260 -9.26 2.69 -13.89
CA ARG A 260 -10.21 3.67 -13.33
C ARG A 260 -11.51 3.78 -14.14
N PHE A 261 -11.71 2.87 -15.10
CA PHE A 261 -12.81 2.85 -16.07
C PHE A 261 -13.73 1.61 -15.99
N ALA A 262 -13.65 0.83 -14.91
CA ALA A 262 -14.49 -0.35 -14.71
C ALA A 262 -15.86 0.04 -14.11
N ALA A 263 -16.73 0.64 -14.91
CA ALA A 263 -18.04 1.16 -14.49
C ALA A 263 -18.81 0.15 -13.61
N GLY A 264 -19.18 0.59 -12.39
CA GLY A 264 -19.86 -0.22 -11.38
C GLY A 264 -18.93 -0.81 -10.32
N ARG A 265 -17.61 -0.83 -10.52
CA ARG A 265 -16.61 -1.23 -9.52
C ARG A 265 -16.14 -0.02 -8.74
N LYS A 266 -16.18 -0.09 -7.41
CA LYS A 266 -15.88 1.04 -6.52
C LYS A 266 -14.48 0.96 -5.97
N ASN A 267 -14.12 -0.20 -5.42
CA ASN A 267 -12.77 -0.46 -4.93
C ASN A 267 -12.46 -1.96 -5.01
N ALA A 268 -12.81 -2.60 -6.13
CA ALA A 268 -12.66 -4.03 -6.33
C ALA A 268 -11.21 -4.37 -6.63
N LEU A 269 -10.40 -4.43 -5.58
CA LEU A 269 -9.08 -5.05 -5.57
C LEU A 269 -9.29 -6.56 -5.38
N ARG A 270 -8.94 -7.34 -6.40
CA ARG A 270 -9.19 -8.77 -6.49
C ARG A 270 -7.91 -9.54 -6.70
N LEU A 271 -7.85 -10.72 -6.10
CA LEU A 271 -6.73 -11.64 -6.24
C LEU A 271 -7.27 -13.07 -6.34
N GLU A 272 -6.82 -13.82 -7.34
CA GLU A 272 -7.01 -15.26 -7.43
C GLU A 272 -5.66 -15.93 -7.65
N ILE A 273 -5.41 -17.01 -6.91
CA ILE A 273 -4.18 -17.81 -7.03
C ILE A 273 -4.59 -19.28 -7.13
N ASN A 274 -4.10 -19.96 -8.15
CA ASN A 274 -4.35 -21.38 -8.35
C ASN A 274 -3.04 -22.17 -8.27
N GLY A 275 -2.97 -23.11 -7.32
CA GLY A 275 -1.85 -24.01 -7.13
C GLY A 275 -2.21 -25.48 -7.40
N SER A 276 -1.28 -26.39 -7.14
CA SER A 276 -1.52 -27.84 -7.29
C SER A 276 -2.56 -28.37 -6.32
N LEU A 277 -2.47 -27.91 -5.08
CA LEU A 277 -3.18 -28.49 -3.94
C LEU A 277 -4.36 -27.64 -3.47
N GLY A 278 -4.46 -26.41 -3.97
CA GLY A 278 -5.58 -25.55 -3.66
C GLY A 278 -5.58 -24.28 -4.49
N SER A 279 -6.70 -23.57 -4.39
CA SER A 279 -6.88 -22.23 -4.96
C SER A 279 -7.44 -21.28 -3.90
N LEU A 280 -7.16 -19.99 -4.03
CA LEU A 280 -7.78 -18.96 -3.22
C LEU A 280 -8.27 -17.81 -4.10
N ALA A 281 -9.33 -17.13 -3.66
CA ALA A 281 -9.86 -15.93 -4.29
C ALA A 281 -10.25 -14.89 -3.22
N PHE A 282 -10.03 -13.63 -3.52
CA PHE A 282 -10.29 -12.49 -2.65
C PHE A 282 -10.87 -11.32 -3.45
N ASP A 283 -11.81 -10.58 -2.85
CA ASP A 283 -12.35 -9.32 -3.36
C ASP A 283 -12.47 -8.32 -2.21
N PHE A 284 -11.81 -7.16 -2.33
CA PHE A 284 -11.85 -6.12 -1.32
C PHE A 284 -13.24 -5.51 -1.10
N GLU A 285 -14.15 -5.54 -2.09
CA GLU A 285 -15.54 -5.13 -1.85
C GLU A 285 -16.26 -6.07 -0.87
N ARG A 286 -15.68 -7.26 -0.61
CA ARG A 286 -16.07 -8.24 0.41
C ARG A 286 -14.89 -8.52 1.35
N LEU A 287 -14.18 -7.49 1.81
CA LEU A 287 -12.88 -7.60 2.50
C LEU A 287 -12.79 -8.56 3.70
N ASN A 288 -13.93 -8.92 4.30
CA ASN A 288 -14.01 -9.85 5.42
C ASN A 288 -14.02 -11.32 4.97
N GLU A 289 -13.99 -11.60 3.67
CA GLU A 289 -14.16 -12.93 3.12
C GLU A 289 -12.93 -13.37 2.32
N LEU A 290 -12.54 -14.62 2.51
CA LEU A 290 -11.57 -15.32 1.68
C LEU A 290 -12.23 -16.58 1.13
N GLU A 291 -12.15 -16.80 -0.17
CA GLU A 291 -12.57 -18.05 -0.78
C GLU A 291 -11.36 -18.97 -0.86
N PHE A 292 -11.52 -20.23 -0.43
CA PHE A 292 -10.47 -21.24 -0.51
C PHE A 292 -11.03 -22.56 -1.00
N HIS A 293 -10.38 -23.15 -2.00
CA HIS A 293 -10.69 -24.46 -2.54
C HIS A 293 -9.52 -25.40 -2.26
N ASP A 294 -9.77 -26.52 -1.57
CA ASP A 294 -8.78 -27.55 -1.27
C ASP A 294 -8.89 -28.67 -2.30
N HIS A 295 -7.88 -28.81 -3.16
CA HIS A 295 -7.90 -29.81 -4.25
C HIS A 295 -7.64 -31.24 -3.75
N THR A 296 -7.33 -31.43 -2.46
CA THR A 296 -7.13 -32.78 -1.89
C THR A 296 -8.41 -33.42 -1.39
N LEU A 297 -9.52 -32.68 -1.38
CA LEU A 297 -10.83 -33.20 -1.01
C LEU A 297 -11.42 -34.06 -2.14
N PRO A 298 -12.30 -35.03 -1.81
CA PRO A 298 -13.05 -35.76 -2.82
C PRO A 298 -13.85 -34.81 -3.74
N PRO A 299 -13.98 -35.09 -5.05
CA PRO A 299 -14.66 -34.21 -6.00
C PRO A 299 -16.10 -33.84 -5.62
N GLU A 300 -16.81 -34.72 -4.95
CA GLU A 300 -18.18 -34.50 -4.43
C GLU A 300 -18.28 -33.46 -3.31
N GLU A 301 -17.17 -33.19 -2.61
CA GLU A 301 -17.06 -32.19 -1.52
C GLU A 301 -16.24 -30.96 -1.96
N ALA A 302 -15.53 -31.07 -3.09
CA ALA A 302 -14.59 -30.08 -3.57
C ALA A 302 -15.32 -28.83 -4.10
N GLY A 303 -14.86 -27.66 -3.65
CA GLY A 303 -15.34 -26.36 -4.09
C GLY A 303 -14.74 -25.24 -3.25
N PHE A 304 -14.94 -24.00 -3.69
CA PHE A 304 -14.60 -22.85 -2.86
C PHE A 304 -15.50 -22.80 -1.64
N ARG A 305 -14.90 -22.91 -0.45
CA ARG A 305 -15.57 -22.50 0.78
C ARG A 305 -15.31 -21.03 1.05
N ARG A 306 -16.34 -20.35 1.53
CA ARG A 306 -16.24 -18.96 2.00
C ARG A 306 -15.80 -18.96 3.46
N ILE A 307 -14.61 -18.41 3.72
CA ILE A 307 -14.05 -18.20 5.06
C ILE A 307 -14.35 -16.77 5.45
N LEU A 308 -15.12 -16.57 6.51
CA LEU A 308 -15.30 -15.25 7.13
C LEU A 308 -14.10 -14.98 8.05
N ALA A 309 -13.22 -14.07 7.66
CA ALA A 309 -11.93 -13.79 8.28
C ALA A 309 -12.04 -12.98 9.59
N THR A 310 -12.95 -13.40 10.48
CA THR A 310 -13.29 -12.71 11.75
C THR A 310 -13.07 -13.56 13.00
N GLU A 311 -12.69 -14.84 12.86
CA GLU A 311 -12.26 -15.65 14.01
C GLU A 311 -11.00 -15.09 14.69
N PRO A 312 -10.83 -15.23 16.02
CA PRO A 312 -9.63 -14.78 16.73
C PRO A 312 -8.31 -15.39 16.22
N GLY A 313 -8.38 -16.57 15.58
CA GLY A 313 -7.21 -17.20 14.95
C GLY A 313 -6.77 -16.54 13.63
N HIS A 314 -7.65 -15.76 13.00
CA HIS A 314 -7.29 -14.99 11.80
C HIS A 314 -6.40 -13.79 12.19
N PRO A 315 -5.47 -13.39 11.30
CA PRO A 315 -4.58 -12.26 11.57
C PRO A 315 -5.36 -11.01 12.01
N TYR A 316 -4.89 -10.37 13.08
CA TYR A 316 -5.43 -9.12 13.67
C TYR A 316 -6.84 -9.19 14.28
N ALA A 317 -7.68 -10.14 13.89
CA ALA A 317 -9.10 -10.18 14.28
C ALA A 317 -9.33 -10.25 15.80
N ALA A 318 -8.44 -10.93 16.55
CA ALA A 318 -8.55 -11.08 18.00
C ALA A 318 -8.58 -9.76 18.79
N ALA A 319 -8.06 -8.67 18.22
CA ALA A 319 -7.99 -7.36 18.87
C ALA A 319 -9.31 -6.57 18.80
N TRP A 320 -10.26 -7.00 17.96
CA TRP A 320 -11.44 -6.21 17.63
C TRP A 320 -12.71 -6.81 18.21
N TRP A 321 -13.46 -7.52 17.38
CA TRP A 321 -14.85 -7.84 17.61
C TRP A 321 -15.05 -9.36 17.66
N PRO A 322 -16.14 -9.85 18.30
CA PRO A 322 -16.53 -11.25 18.18
C PRO A 322 -16.77 -11.69 16.73
N PRO A 323 -16.63 -12.99 16.40
CA PRO A 323 -16.86 -13.51 15.05
C PRO A 323 -18.18 -13.03 14.42
N GLY A 324 -18.14 -12.72 13.12
CA GLY A 324 -19.29 -12.20 12.37
C GLY A 324 -19.38 -10.67 12.32
N HIS A 325 -18.71 -9.96 13.24
CA HIS A 325 -18.63 -8.50 13.19
C HIS A 325 -17.49 -8.09 12.24
N GLY A 326 -17.87 -7.51 11.10
CA GLY A 326 -16.93 -7.16 10.05
C GLY A 326 -16.00 -6.00 10.42
N LEU A 327 -14.85 -5.99 9.78
CA LEU A 327 -13.91 -4.88 9.75
C LEU A 327 -14.09 -4.08 8.45
N GLY A 328 -13.39 -2.95 8.36
CA GLY A 328 -13.41 -2.03 7.23
C GLY A 328 -12.03 -1.59 6.77
N TYR A 329 -11.99 -0.69 5.78
CA TYR A 329 -10.77 -0.14 5.18
C TYR A 329 -9.83 0.49 6.21
N GLU A 330 -10.36 1.25 7.15
CA GLU A 330 -9.62 1.99 8.17
C GLU A 330 -8.82 1.08 9.13
N HIS A 331 -9.30 -0.15 9.36
CA HIS A 331 -8.66 -1.11 10.24
C HIS A 331 -7.29 -1.56 9.70
N THR A 332 -7.13 -1.59 8.37
CA THR A 332 -5.89 -1.99 7.72
C THR A 332 -4.71 -1.09 8.08
N PHE A 333 -4.96 0.21 8.29
CA PHE A 333 -3.94 1.18 8.72
C PHE A 333 -3.58 1.00 10.19
N THR A 334 -4.56 0.69 11.04
CA THR A 334 -4.30 0.39 12.45
C THR A 334 -3.43 -0.87 12.59
N HIS A 335 -3.69 -1.90 11.77
CA HIS A 335 -2.85 -3.10 11.72
C HIS A 335 -1.44 -2.80 11.21
N GLU A 336 -1.32 -1.94 10.19
CA GLU A 336 -0.04 -1.52 9.61
C GLU A 336 0.82 -0.80 10.66
N ILE A 337 0.25 0.18 11.35
CA ILE A 337 0.92 0.91 12.42
C ILE A 337 1.26 -0.03 13.58
N ARG A 338 0.38 -0.96 13.94
CA ARG A 338 0.65 -1.98 14.97
C ARG A 338 1.88 -2.81 14.60
N ASP A 339 1.96 -3.33 13.37
CA ASP A 339 3.11 -4.11 12.92
C ASP A 339 4.39 -3.27 12.91
N PHE A 340 4.29 -2.01 12.49
CA PHE A 340 5.42 -1.08 12.47
C PHE A 340 5.96 -0.80 13.87
N LEU A 341 5.08 -0.50 14.83
CA LEU A 341 5.45 -0.24 16.23
C LEU A 341 6.06 -1.47 16.90
N ASP A 342 5.52 -2.66 16.63
CA ASP A 342 6.12 -3.93 17.10
C ASP A 342 7.54 -4.12 16.54
N CYS A 343 7.73 -3.83 15.25
CA CYS A 343 9.03 -3.93 14.58
C CYS A 343 10.05 -2.94 15.16
N VAL A 344 9.63 -1.68 15.37
CA VAL A 344 10.45 -0.63 16.00
C VAL A 344 10.85 -1.03 17.42
N ALA A 345 9.90 -1.49 18.23
CA ALA A 345 10.19 -1.91 19.60
C ALA A 345 11.11 -3.15 19.67
N ALA A 346 10.99 -4.06 18.70
CA ALA A 346 11.79 -5.27 18.62
C ALA A 346 13.14 -5.08 17.91
N GLY A 347 13.40 -3.92 17.30
CA GLY A 347 14.57 -3.71 16.44
C GLY A 347 14.62 -4.65 15.24
N LYS A 348 13.46 -5.01 14.68
CA LYS A 348 13.34 -5.94 13.55
C LYS A 348 12.83 -5.21 12.31
N PRO A 349 13.40 -5.44 11.12
CA PRO A 349 12.94 -4.75 9.91
C PRO A 349 11.46 -5.03 9.62
N PRO A 350 10.63 -3.99 9.40
CA PRO A 350 9.25 -4.17 9.00
C PRO A 350 9.16 -4.62 7.54
N SER A 351 8.02 -5.22 7.17
CA SER A 351 7.71 -5.56 5.77
C SER A 351 6.35 -4.96 5.38
N PRO A 352 6.17 -4.37 4.19
CA PRO A 352 7.19 -4.17 3.17
C PRO A 352 8.20 -3.10 3.54
N SER A 353 9.46 -3.43 3.37
CA SER A 353 10.60 -2.52 3.46
C SER A 353 10.66 -1.58 2.26
N PHE A 354 11.58 -0.61 2.28
CA PHE A 354 11.85 0.20 1.09
C PHE A 354 12.46 -0.61 -0.05
N ALA A 355 13.16 -1.71 0.23
CA ALA A 355 13.61 -2.64 -0.81
C ALA A 355 12.42 -3.34 -1.50
N ASP A 356 11.37 -3.72 -0.74
CA ASP A 356 10.13 -4.23 -1.32
C ASP A 356 9.42 -3.15 -2.17
N GLY A 357 9.41 -1.90 -1.70
CA GLY A 357 8.87 -0.76 -2.45
C GLY A 357 9.62 -0.48 -3.76
N LEU A 358 10.95 -0.54 -3.73
CA LEU A 358 11.80 -0.45 -4.92
C LEU A 358 11.50 -1.58 -5.92
N GLN A 359 11.33 -2.80 -5.43
CA GLN A 359 11.00 -3.93 -6.29
C GLN A 359 9.67 -3.67 -7.03
N VAL A 360 8.63 -3.18 -6.33
CA VAL A 360 7.37 -2.78 -6.98
C VAL A 360 7.62 -1.67 -7.99
N GLN A 361 8.43 -0.66 -7.67
CA GLN A 361 8.79 0.42 -8.59
C GLN A 361 9.45 -0.08 -9.87
N ARG A 362 10.32 -1.09 -9.78
CA ARG A 362 10.96 -1.73 -10.94
C ARG A 362 9.94 -2.46 -11.82
N VAL A 363 8.93 -3.10 -11.22
CA VAL A 363 7.82 -3.70 -11.99
C VAL A 363 7.01 -2.63 -12.71
N LEU A 364 6.64 -1.55 -12.03
CA LEU A 364 5.90 -0.42 -12.64
C LEU A 364 6.66 0.15 -13.84
N ALA A 365 7.96 0.43 -13.69
CA ALA A 365 8.79 0.95 -14.76
C ALA A 365 8.92 -0.01 -15.95
N ALA A 366 9.02 -1.33 -15.69
CA ALA A 366 9.06 -2.33 -16.76
C ALA A 366 7.72 -2.44 -17.51
N VAL A 367 6.59 -2.25 -16.83
CA VAL A 367 5.26 -2.21 -17.47
C VAL A 367 5.18 -1.00 -18.41
N GLU A 368 5.58 0.19 -17.98
CA GLU A 368 5.62 1.38 -18.85
C GLU A 368 6.57 1.17 -20.04
N ALA A 369 7.77 0.66 -19.81
CA ALA A 369 8.74 0.38 -20.86
C ALA A 369 8.22 -0.65 -21.89
N SER A 370 7.58 -1.72 -21.42
CA SER A 370 6.97 -2.72 -22.28
C SER A 370 5.83 -2.14 -23.12
N ALA A 371 4.93 -1.34 -22.52
CA ALA A 371 3.84 -0.70 -23.23
C ALA A 371 4.33 0.28 -24.31
N ALA A 372 5.35 1.09 -23.99
CA ALA A 372 5.98 2.00 -24.95
C ALA A 372 6.70 1.26 -26.10
N ALA A 373 7.15 0.03 -25.87
CA ALA A 373 7.81 -0.81 -26.85
C ALA A 373 6.84 -1.79 -27.56
N SER A 374 5.56 -1.45 -27.70
CA SER A 374 4.54 -2.30 -28.35
C SER A 374 4.43 -3.69 -27.72
N SER A 375 4.35 -3.74 -26.39
CA SER A 375 4.19 -4.96 -25.59
C SER A 375 5.36 -5.94 -25.66
N VAL A 376 6.57 -5.49 -26.04
CA VAL A 376 7.78 -6.32 -25.98
C VAL A 376 8.02 -6.80 -24.54
N TRP A 377 8.35 -8.09 -24.40
CA TRP A 377 8.67 -8.68 -23.09
C TRP A 377 9.84 -7.95 -22.44
N THR A 378 9.63 -7.43 -21.23
CA THR A 378 10.61 -6.62 -20.49
C THR A 378 10.92 -7.32 -19.16
N PRO A 379 12.19 -7.73 -18.92
CA PRO A 379 12.59 -8.32 -17.65
C PRO A 379 12.62 -7.29 -16.51
N ILE A 380 12.40 -7.74 -15.28
CA ILE A 380 12.57 -6.90 -14.08
C ILE A 380 14.02 -7.03 -13.60
N PRO A 381 14.74 -5.92 -13.39
CA PRO A 381 16.09 -5.95 -12.81
C PRO A 381 16.08 -6.59 -11.42
N THR A 382 17.02 -7.51 -11.19
CA THR A 382 17.24 -8.17 -9.89
C THR A 382 17.79 -7.22 -8.85
#